data_AF-K0YLN2-F1
#
_entry.id   AF-K0YLN2-F1
#
_cell.length_a   1.000
_cell.length_b   1.000
_cell.length_c   1.000
_cell.angle_alpha   90.00
_cell.angle_beta   90.00
_cell.angle_gamma   90.00
#
_symmetry.space_group_name_H-M   'P 1'
#
loop_
_entity.id
_entity.type
_entity.pdbx_description
1 polymer ?
#
loop_
_entity_poly.entity_id
_entity_poly.type
_entity_poly.pdbx_seq_one_letter_code
_entity_poly.pdbx_strand_id
1 'polypeptide(L)'
;MGDFSDRVFEQVRRIPQGKVSTYGQIARLIGSPRSARYVGWALRGNTQPVKTPCHRVVFKNGRLAAGYAFGGEMVQRELLEKEGVRFIDAHHVDMGASLWNPELDDINRPANIDWEREMGND
;
A
#
# COMPACT_ATOMS: atom_id res chain seq x y z
N MET A 1 14.33 3.25 -15.89
CA MET A 1 13.38 3.38 -14.78
C MET A 1 14.25 3.34 -13.53
N GLY A 2 14.39 4.44 -12.79
CA GLY A 2 15.43 4.57 -11.75
C GLY A 2 15.07 3.84 -10.44
N ASP A 3 16.09 3.64 -9.60
CA ASP A 3 16.05 3.06 -8.24
C ASP A 3 14.75 3.36 -7.46
N PHE A 4 14.24 4.59 -7.55
CA PHE A 4 13.02 5.02 -6.87
C PHE A 4 11.76 4.22 -7.29
N SER A 5 11.49 4.07 -8.59
CA SER A 5 10.26 3.41 -9.05
C SER A 5 10.29 1.92 -8.73
N ASP A 6 11.45 1.29 -8.84
CA ASP A 6 11.63 -0.12 -8.53
C ASP A 6 11.35 -0.38 -7.04
N ARG A 7 11.89 0.47 -6.16
CA ARG A 7 11.62 0.42 -4.71
C ARG A 7 10.14 0.69 -4.39
N VAL A 8 9.48 1.60 -5.11
CA VAL A 8 8.02 1.79 -4.98
C VAL A 8 7.28 0.50 -5.34
N PHE A 9 7.60 -0.12 -6.48
CA PHE A 9 6.93 -1.34 -6.92
C PHE A 9 7.19 -2.51 -5.98
N GLU A 10 8.42 -2.68 -5.48
CA GLU A 10 8.75 -3.69 -4.48
C GLU A 10 7.93 -3.54 -3.21
N GLN A 11 7.78 -2.32 -2.68
CA GLN A 11 6.95 -2.11 -1.49
C GLN A 11 5.47 -2.36 -1.76
N VAL A 12 4.95 -1.94 -2.92
CA VAL A 12 3.53 -2.18 -3.27
C VAL A 12 3.23 -3.68 -3.41
N ARG A 13 4.17 -4.48 -3.89
CA ARG A 13 4.02 -5.95 -3.96
C ARG A 13 3.91 -6.63 -2.60
N ARG A 14 4.39 -5.99 -1.53
CA ARG A 14 4.31 -6.52 -0.17
C ARG A 14 2.96 -6.29 0.49
N ILE A 15 2.15 -5.34 0.01
CA ILE A 15 0.83 -5.07 0.58
C ILE A 15 -0.04 -6.33 0.44
N PRO A 16 -0.51 -6.97 1.52
CA PRO A 16 -1.31 -8.18 1.44
C PRO A 16 -2.67 -7.94 0.78
N GLN A 17 -3.28 -9.02 0.30
CA GLN A 17 -4.68 -9.00 -0.14
C GLN A 17 -5.59 -8.57 1.02
N GLY A 18 -6.58 -7.72 0.74
CA GLY A 18 -7.52 -7.20 1.76
C GLY A 18 -6.95 -6.04 2.60
N LYS A 19 -5.72 -5.63 2.33
CA LYS A 19 -5.06 -4.47 2.95
C LYS A 19 -4.78 -3.38 1.93
N VAL A 20 -4.68 -2.14 2.42
CA VAL A 20 -4.31 -0.96 1.64
C VAL A 20 -3.16 -0.22 2.27
N SER A 21 -2.39 0.50 1.46
CA SER A 21 -1.40 1.46 1.94
C SER A 21 -1.70 2.85 1.40
N THR A 22 -1.03 3.86 1.95
CA THR A 22 -1.12 5.24 1.44
C THR A 22 0.13 5.61 0.66
N TYR A 23 0.00 6.53 -0.31
CA TYR A 23 1.17 7.06 -1.02
C TYR A 23 2.26 7.58 -0.07
N GLY A 24 1.87 8.22 1.03
CA GLY A 24 2.81 8.73 2.04
C GLY A 24 3.42 7.65 2.93
N GLN A 25 2.75 6.51 3.12
CA GLN A 25 3.33 5.35 3.80
C GLN A 25 4.36 4.68 2.91
N ILE A 26 4.04 4.42 1.65
CA ILE A 26 5.02 3.87 0.68
C ILE A 26 6.25 4.78 0.60
N ALA A 27 6.05 6.10 0.47
CA ALA A 27 7.13 7.08 0.45
C ALA A 27 8.03 6.98 1.69
N ARG A 28 7.46 6.77 2.88
CA ARG A 28 8.21 6.56 4.13
C ARG A 28 8.98 5.25 4.12
N LEU A 29 8.36 4.15 3.71
CA LEU A 29 8.97 2.81 3.67
C LEU A 29 10.17 2.74 2.71
N ILE A 30 10.14 3.51 1.62
CA ILE A 30 11.29 3.66 0.71
C ILE A 30 12.27 4.77 1.16
N GLY A 31 12.23 5.24 2.41
CA GLY A 31 13.16 6.25 2.91
C GLY A 31 13.05 7.63 2.22
N SER A 32 11.91 7.95 1.61
CA SER A 32 11.66 9.21 0.89
C SER A 32 10.36 9.88 1.37
N PRO A 33 10.26 10.27 2.66
CA PRO A 33 9.00 10.62 3.33
C PRO A 33 8.20 11.79 2.73
N ARG A 34 8.83 12.64 1.92
CA ARG A 34 8.20 13.81 1.26
C ARG A 34 7.80 13.55 -0.19
N SER A 35 7.91 12.30 -0.66
CA SER A 35 7.81 11.95 -2.08
C SER A 35 6.50 11.27 -2.46
N ALA A 36 5.43 11.43 -1.66
CA ALA A 36 4.12 10.81 -1.93
C ALA A 36 3.58 11.11 -3.35
N ARG A 37 3.78 12.34 -3.85
CA ARG A 37 3.39 12.72 -5.21
C ARG A 37 4.18 11.93 -6.27
N TYR A 38 5.47 11.74 -6.05
CA TYR A 38 6.34 10.96 -6.94
C TYR A 38 6.01 9.46 -6.90
N VAL A 39 5.58 8.93 -5.75
CA VAL A 39 5.02 7.56 -5.68
C VAL A 39 3.82 7.44 -6.62
N GLY A 40 2.89 8.41 -6.60
CA GLY A 40 1.77 8.43 -7.53
C GLY A 40 2.18 8.44 -9.00
N TRP A 41 3.24 9.19 -9.36
CA TRP A 41 3.80 9.19 -10.71
C TRP A 41 4.44 7.86 -11.08
N ALA A 42 5.20 7.23 -10.17
CA ALA A 42 5.76 5.90 -10.39
C ALA A 42 4.66 4.86 -10.65
N LEU A 43 3.59 4.86 -9.84
CA LEU A 43 2.48 3.91 -9.99
C LEU A 43 1.66 4.10 -11.28
N ARG A 44 1.58 5.32 -11.81
CA ARG A 44 1.00 5.57 -13.15
C ARG A 44 1.82 4.93 -14.27
N GLY A 45 3.12 4.78 -14.08
CA GLY A 45 4.02 4.12 -15.04
C GLY A 45 4.12 2.61 -14.87
N ASN A 46 3.29 1.98 -14.03
CA ASN A 46 3.31 0.53 -13.84
C ASN A 46 2.80 -0.20 -15.11
N THR A 47 3.69 -0.95 -15.76
CA THR A 47 3.38 -1.76 -16.95
C THR A 47 2.93 -3.19 -16.63
N GLN A 48 2.95 -3.59 -15.35
CA GLN A 48 2.61 -4.93 -14.88
C GLN A 48 1.58 -4.90 -13.74
N PRO A 49 0.33 -4.45 -14.01
CA PRO A 49 -0.71 -4.27 -12.98
C PRO A 49 -1.10 -5.57 -12.26
N VAL A 50 -0.95 -6.72 -12.91
CA VAL A 50 -1.20 -8.03 -12.28
C VAL A 50 -0.13 -8.38 -11.24
N LYS A 51 1.13 -7.99 -11.48
CA LYS A 51 2.26 -8.28 -10.57
C LYS A 51 2.41 -7.24 -9.48
N THR A 52 2.13 -5.97 -9.78
CA THR A 52 2.24 -4.85 -8.85
C THR A 52 0.83 -4.31 -8.59
N PRO A 53 0.20 -4.64 -7.44
CA PRO A 53 -1.21 -4.34 -7.17
C PRO A 53 -1.44 -2.86 -6.80
N CYS A 54 -1.29 -1.97 -7.78
CA CYS A 54 -1.38 -0.52 -7.57
C CYS A 54 -2.75 -0.06 -7.01
N HIS A 55 -3.83 -0.83 -7.21
CA HIS A 55 -5.15 -0.52 -6.65
C HIS A 55 -5.15 -0.51 -5.12
N ARG A 56 -4.21 -1.21 -4.47
CA ARG A 56 -4.04 -1.22 -3.00
C ARG A 56 -3.48 0.08 -2.43
N VAL A 57 -3.13 1.06 -3.25
CA VAL A 57 -2.59 2.36 -2.79
C VAL A 57 -3.66 3.46 -2.90
N VAL A 58 -4.02 4.05 -1.75
CA VAL A 58 -5.08 5.07 -1.62
C VAL A 58 -4.53 6.40 -1.07
N PHE A 59 -5.37 7.45 -1.06
CA PHE A 59 -5.02 8.71 -0.41
C PHE A 59 -4.96 8.56 1.12
N LYS A 60 -4.32 9.53 1.80
CA LYS A 60 -4.09 9.52 3.25
C LYS A 60 -5.36 9.30 4.08
N ASN A 61 -6.50 9.81 3.61
CA ASN A 61 -7.80 9.70 4.28
C ASN A 61 -8.61 8.47 3.82
N GLY A 62 -8.01 7.52 3.11
CA GLY A 62 -8.69 6.35 2.56
C GLY A 62 -9.43 6.61 1.24
N ARG A 63 -9.40 7.84 0.71
CA ARG A 63 -10.07 8.14 -0.55
C ARG A 63 -9.42 7.38 -1.70
N LEU A 64 -10.26 6.83 -2.58
CA LEU A 64 -9.85 6.22 -3.83
C LEU A 64 -9.21 7.24 -4.79
N ALA A 65 -8.42 6.75 -5.72
CA ALA A 65 -7.77 7.55 -6.74
C ALA A 65 -8.74 7.83 -7.91
N ALA A 66 -9.31 9.03 -7.94
CA ALA A 66 -10.18 9.49 -9.04
C ALA A 66 -9.56 9.23 -10.44
N GLY A 67 -8.25 9.47 -10.57
CA GLY A 67 -7.48 9.22 -11.78
C GLY A 67 -6.68 7.93 -11.76
N TYR A 68 -7.19 6.86 -11.15
CA TYR A 68 -6.55 5.54 -11.17
C TYR A 68 -6.25 5.13 -12.61
N ALA A 69 -4.97 4.87 -12.90
CA ALA A 69 -4.47 4.76 -14.27
C ALA A 69 -5.06 3.58 -15.05
N PHE A 70 -5.67 2.61 -14.37
CA PHE A 70 -6.14 1.36 -14.93
C PHE A 70 -7.67 1.28 -15.00
N GLY A 71 -8.34 2.40 -15.27
CA GLY A 71 -9.81 2.44 -15.45
C GLY A 71 -10.57 3.33 -14.47
N GLY A 72 -9.88 4.17 -13.70
CA GLY A 72 -10.51 5.15 -12.81
C GLY A 72 -10.97 4.56 -11.48
N GLU A 73 -11.61 5.42 -10.70
CA GLU A 73 -11.97 5.17 -9.29
C GLU A 73 -12.81 3.92 -9.08
N MET A 74 -13.81 3.69 -9.94
CA MET A 74 -14.74 2.58 -9.80
C MET A 74 -14.05 1.23 -10.04
N VAL A 75 -13.09 1.16 -10.96
CA VAL A 75 -12.29 -0.06 -11.18
C VAL A 75 -11.37 -0.31 -9.98
N GLN A 76 -10.80 0.75 -9.40
CA GLN A 76 -10.03 0.59 -8.16
C GLN A 76 -10.91 0.03 -7.04
N ARG A 77 -12.13 0.55 -6.88
CA ARG A 77 -13.09 0.06 -5.89
C ARG A 77 -13.40 -1.42 -6.09
N GLU A 78 -13.80 -1.82 -7.30
CA GLU A 78 -14.18 -3.20 -7.60
C GLU A 78 -13.05 -4.20 -7.29
N LEU A 79 -11.80 -3.84 -7.63
CA LEU A 79 -10.63 -4.67 -7.31
C LEU A 79 -10.42 -4.80 -5.79
N LEU A 80 -10.57 -3.71 -5.04
CA LEU A 80 -10.45 -3.73 -3.58
C LEU A 80 -11.58 -4.52 -2.92
N GLU A 81 -12.82 -4.39 -3.40
CA GLU A 81 -13.97 -5.17 -2.91
C GLU A 81 -13.78 -6.67 -3.14
N LYS A 82 -13.27 -7.07 -4.32
CA LYS A 82 -12.92 -8.48 -4.61
C LYS A 82 -11.85 -9.04 -3.67
N GLU A 83 -11.02 -8.17 -3.11
CA GLU A 83 -10.01 -8.55 -2.12
C GLU A 83 -10.51 -8.53 -0.67
N GLY A 84 -11.76 -8.13 -0.43
CA GLY A 84 -12.36 -8.05 0.91
C GLY A 84 -12.05 -6.76 1.67
N VAL A 85 -11.59 -5.70 1.00
CA VAL A 85 -11.37 -4.39 1.63
C VAL A 85 -12.70 -3.76 2.03
N ARG A 86 -12.77 -3.25 3.26
CA ARG A 86 -13.98 -2.58 3.78
C ARG A 86 -14.00 -1.10 3.40
N PHE A 87 -15.20 -0.56 3.25
CA PHE A 87 -15.44 0.83 2.87
C PHE A 87 -16.36 1.49 3.88
N ILE A 88 -16.10 2.77 4.20
CA ILE A 88 -16.99 3.60 5.03
C ILE A 88 -18.04 4.33 4.19
N ASP A 89 -17.75 4.58 2.92
CA ASP A 89 -18.67 5.16 1.94
C ASP A 89 -18.30 4.75 0.50
N ALA A 90 -18.93 5.39 -0.50
CA ALA A 90 -18.71 5.12 -1.91
C ALA A 90 -17.26 5.36 -2.40
N HIS A 91 -16.52 6.24 -1.73
CA HIS A 91 -15.22 6.76 -2.16
C HIS A 91 -14.09 6.51 -1.16
N HIS A 92 -14.38 6.07 0.06
CA HIS A 92 -13.40 5.90 1.13
C HIS A 92 -13.33 4.48 1.68
N VAL A 93 -12.12 3.95 1.72
CA VAL A 93 -11.77 2.72 2.43
C VAL A 93 -11.87 2.95 3.95
N ASP A 94 -12.33 1.93 4.67
CA ASP A 94 -12.19 1.87 6.13
C ASP A 94 -10.72 1.64 6.51
N MET A 95 -10.02 2.74 6.73
CA MET A 95 -8.60 2.72 7.11
C MET A 95 -8.35 2.05 8.47
N GLY A 96 -9.33 2.05 9.38
CA GLY A 96 -9.18 1.37 10.67
C GLY A 96 -9.14 -0.15 10.50
N ALA A 97 -9.91 -0.67 9.54
CA ALA A 97 -9.98 -2.09 9.25
C ALA A 97 -8.87 -2.58 8.29
N SER A 98 -8.56 -1.78 7.28
CA SER A 98 -7.85 -2.24 6.09
C SER A 98 -6.46 -1.63 5.92
N LEU A 99 -6.03 -0.68 6.75
CA LEU A 99 -4.66 -0.14 6.65
C LEU A 99 -3.63 -1.25 6.92
N TRP A 100 -2.68 -1.36 6.01
CA TRP A 100 -1.53 -2.26 6.10
C TRP A 100 -0.56 -1.77 7.17
N ASN A 101 -0.24 -2.65 8.13
CA ASN A 101 0.85 -2.49 9.07
C ASN A 101 1.98 -3.48 8.72
N PRO A 102 3.10 -3.03 8.12
CA PRO A 102 4.20 -3.91 7.76
C PRO A 102 4.80 -4.72 8.92
N GLU A 103 4.69 -4.25 10.17
CA GLU A 103 5.25 -4.98 11.32
C GLU A 103 4.38 -6.17 11.75
N LEU A 104 3.07 -6.05 11.57
CA LEU A 104 2.09 -7.07 11.99
C LEU A 104 1.63 -7.95 10.83
N ASP A 105 1.53 -7.37 9.64
CA ASP A 105 0.97 -8.02 8.46
C ASP A 105 2.04 -8.72 7.59
N ASP A 106 3.35 -8.42 7.75
CA ASP A 106 4.45 -9.22 7.15
C ASP A 106 4.79 -10.44 8.03
N ILE A 107 3.79 -11.28 8.32
CA ILE A 107 3.85 -12.45 9.24
C ILE A 107 4.86 -13.55 8.82
N ASN A 108 5.71 -13.31 7.82
CA ASN A 108 6.86 -14.12 7.44
C ASN A 108 8.20 -13.51 7.90
N ARG A 109 8.22 -12.77 9.01
CA ARG A 109 9.46 -12.49 9.75
C ARG A 109 9.92 -13.80 10.39
N PRO A 110 11.20 -14.21 10.27
CA PRO A 110 11.66 -15.49 10.82
C PRO A 110 11.39 -15.55 12.34
N ALA A 111 10.79 -16.66 12.77
CA ALA A 111 10.23 -16.87 14.11
C ALA A 111 11.28 -17.04 15.23
N ASN A 112 12.57 -16.88 14.95
CA ASN A 112 13.67 -17.21 15.84
C ASN A 112 14.36 -15.99 16.49
N ILE A 113 13.76 -14.80 16.41
CA ILE A 113 14.25 -13.64 17.14
C ILE A 113 13.19 -13.24 18.16
N ASP A 114 13.57 -13.32 19.43
CA ASP A 114 12.82 -12.83 20.57
C ASP A 114 12.93 -11.30 20.60
N TRP A 115 11.96 -10.63 19.96
CA TRP A 115 11.92 -9.18 19.84
C TRP A 115 11.59 -8.46 21.14
N GLU A 116 10.95 -9.15 22.11
CA GLU A 116 10.76 -8.62 23.46
C GLU A 116 12.11 -8.49 24.18
N ARG A 117 13.01 -9.47 23.98
CA ARG A 117 14.37 -9.45 24.54
C ARG A 117 15.33 -8.47 23.86
N GLU A 118 15.18 -8.22 22.57
CA GLU A 118 16.02 -7.28 21.79
C GLU A 118 15.64 -5.80 22.00
N MET A 119 14.37 -5.51 22.32
CA MET A 119 13.86 -4.13 22.46
C MET A 119 14.06 -3.52 23.85
N GLY A 120 14.72 -4.24 24.78
CA GLY A 120 15.26 -3.67 26.03
C GLY A 120 14.22 -2.96 26.90
N ASN A 121 13.03 -3.55 27.04
CA ASN A 121 11.99 -3.00 27.89
C ASN A 121 11.93 -3.82 29.19
N ASP A 122 12.74 -3.42 30.17
CA ASP A 122 12.57 -3.78 31.59
C ASP A 122 11.25 -3.22 32.14
#